data_AF-A0A8J2JTK1-F1
#
_entry.id   AF-A0A8J2JTK1-F1
#
_cell.length_a   1.000
_cell.length_b   1.000
_cell.length_c   1.000
_cell.angle_alpha   90.00
_cell.angle_beta   90.00
_cell.angle_gamma   90.00
#
_symmetry.space_group_name_H-M   'P 1'
#
loop_
_entity.id
_entity.type
_entity.pdbx_description
1 polymer ?
#
loop_
_entity_poly.entity_id
_entity_poly.type
_entity_poly.pdbx_seq_one_letter_code
_entity_poly.pdbx_strand_id
1 'polypeptide(L)'
;MEVVAVTTSTQAEDHVPDVNRFSSWLKLVRAMAWELRFILNCRLKKRGEIRRSGELTGGEIIEAQVILWKSAQNNSFPEDMKLLNQNKPVSNQ
;
A
#
# COMPACT_ATOMS: atom_id res chain seq x y z
N MET A 1 36.93 -7.75 9.83
CA MET A 1 35.94 -7.62 8.74
C MET A 1 34.63 -7.25 9.42
N GLU A 2 34.36 -5.95 9.59
CA GLU A 2 33.14 -5.48 10.23
C GLU A 2 31.99 -5.54 9.24
N VAL A 3 31.01 -6.40 9.52
CA VAL A 3 29.72 -6.41 8.83
C VAL A 3 28.89 -5.28 9.43
N VAL A 4 28.89 -4.13 8.75
CA VAL A 4 27.99 -3.02 9.07
C VAL A 4 26.59 -3.44 8.63
N ALA A 5 25.75 -3.81 9.59
CA ALA A 5 24.33 -4.01 9.37
C ALA A 5 23.69 -2.65 9.07
N VAL A 6 23.47 -2.36 7.78
CA VAL A 6 22.65 -1.24 7.34
C VAL A 6 21.23 -1.51 7.83
N THR A 7 20.90 -0.94 8.98
CA THR A 7 19.54 -0.91 9.51
C THR A 7 18.83 0.23 8.81
N THR A 8 18.45 0.04 7.54
CA THR A 8 17.52 0.95 6.88
C THR A 8 16.20 0.80 7.62
N SER A 9 15.92 1.74 8.52
CA SER A 9 14.59 1.99 9.03
C SER A 9 13.75 2.47 7.85
N THR A 10 13.28 1.53 7.03
CA THR A 10 12.24 1.79 6.05
C THR A 10 11.01 2.17 6.87
N GLN A 11 10.78 3.46 7.04
CA GLN A 11 9.42 3.93 7.28
C GLN A 11 8.59 3.23 6.21
N ALA A 12 7.54 2.52 6.62
CA ALA A 12 6.67 1.83 5.69
C ALA A 12 5.95 2.89 4.86
N GLU A 13 6.64 3.45 3.87
CA GLU A 13 5.98 4.08 2.76
C GLU A 13 5.06 3.01 2.20
N ASP A 14 3.77 3.33 2.17
CA ASP A 14 2.78 2.53 1.48
C ASP A 14 3.27 2.38 0.04
N HIS A 15 3.94 1.26 -0.25
CA HIS A 15 4.52 1.04 -1.56
C HIS A 15 3.37 0.90 -2.55
N VAL A 16 3.14 1.97 -3.30
CA VAL A 16 2.11 2.05 -4.32
C VAL A 16 2.81 1.96 -5.68
N PRO A 17 2.44 0.99 -6.54
CA PRO A 17 2.99 0.89 -7.88
C PRO A 17 2.79 2.17 -8.69
N ASP A 18 3.76 2.51 -9.54
CA ASP A 18 3.59 3.59 -10.51
C ASP A 18 2.39 3.32 -11.42
N VAL A 19 1.36 4.14 -11.26
CA VAL A 19 0.07 4.01 -11.95
C VAL A 19 0.21 4.15 -13.47
N ASN A 20 1.21 4.89 -13.95
CA ASN A 20 1.43 5.11 -15.39
C ASN A 20 1.91 3.85 -16.12
N ARG A 21 2.38 2.83 -15.39
CA ARG A 21 2.76 1.53 -15.95
C ARG A 21 1.56 0.65 -16.29
N PHE A 22 0.35 1.05 -15.93
CA PHE A 22 -0.86 0.26 -16.09
C PHE A 22 -1.84 0.94 -17.04
N SER A 23 -2.24 0.22 -18.09
CA SER A 23 -3.23 0.70 -19.06
C SER A 23 -4.69 0.52 -18.62
N SER A 24 -4.93 0.00 -17.41
CA SER A 24 -6.29 -0.19 -16.89
C SER A 24 -6.28 -0.26 -15.36
N TRP A 25 -7.31 0.34 -14.74
CA TRP A 25 -7.54 0.30 -13.29
C TRP A 25 -7.53 -1.11 -12.72
N LEU A 26 -8.23 -2.06 -13.35
CA LEU A 26 -8.33 -3.44 -12.86
C LEU A 26 -6.96 -4.16 -12.81
N LYS A 27 -6.05 -3.87 -13.75
CA LYS A 27 -4.69 -4.43 -13.71
C LYS A 27 -3.88 -3.86 -12.55
N LEU A 28 -3.96 -2.54 -12.33
CA LEU A 28 -3.29 -1.86 -11.22
C LEU A 28 -3.77 -2.42 -9.86
N VAL A 29 -5.09 -2.50 -9.67
CA VAL A 29 -5.69 -3.03 -8.42
C VAL A 29 -5.25 -4.47 -8.16
N ARG A 30 -5.28 -5.32 -9.17
CA ARG A 30 -4.84 -6.73 -9.02
C ARG A 30 -3.36 -6.82 -8.72
N ALA A 31 -2.52 -6.03 -9.37
CA ALA A 31 -1.08 -6.00 -9.10
C ALA A 31 -0.81 -5.58 -7.64
N MET A 32 -1.44 -4.50 -7.19
CA MET A 32 -1.36 -4.03 -5.80
C MET A 32 -1.82 -5.10 -4.81
N ALA A 33 -2.95 -5.78 -5.07
CA ALA A 33 -3.47 -6.84 -4.19
C ALA A 33 -2.51 -8.04 -4.10
N TRP A 34 -1.89 -8.45 -5.21
CA TRP A 34 -0.89 -9.52 -5.21
C TRP A 34 0.38 -9.13 -4.45
N GLU A 35 0.81 -7.88 -4.57
CA GLU A 35 1.95 -7.35 -3.84
C GLU A 35 1.69 -7.32 -2.32
N LEU A 36 0.53 -6.81 -1.90
CA LEU A 36 0.11 -6.82 -0.50
C LEU A 36 0.06 -8.25 0.06
N ARG A 37 -0.50 -9.21 -0.70
CA ARG A 37 -0.52 -10.62 -0.32
C ARG A 37 0.90 -11.20 -0.24
N PHE A 38 1.79 -10.84 -1.14
CA PHE A 38 3.18 -11.27 -1.09
C PHE A 38 3.87 -10.79 0.19
N ILE A 39 3.75 -9.50 0.51
CA ILE A 39 4.29 -8.91 1.74
C ILE A 39 3.69 -9.60 2.97
N LEU A 40 2.38 -9.81 3.00
CA LEU A 40 1.70 -10.54 4.07
C LEU A 40 2.26 -11.97 4.21
N ASN A 41 2.41 -12.70 3.11
CA ASN A 41 2.93 -14.05 3.10
C ASN A 41 4.39 -14.14 3.59
N CYS A 42 5.22 -13.13 3.30
CA CYS A 42 6.56 -13.01 3.88
C CYS A 42 6.50 -12.88 5.41
N ARG A 43 5.57 -12.05 5.92
CA ARG A 43 5.35 -11.87 7.37
C ARG A 43 4.81 -13.16 8.02
N LEU A 44 3.85 -13.85 7.38
CA LEU A 44 3.30 -15.13 7.85
C LEU A 44 4.40 -16.20 7.94
N LYS A 45 5.22 -16.33 6.90
CA LYS A 45 6.35 -17.27 6.88
C LYS A 45 7.31 -17.02 8.05
N LYS A 46 7.65 -15.75 8.32
CA LYS A 46 8.53 -15.38 9.44
C LYS A 46 7.96 -15.78 10.80
N ARG A 47 6.63 -15.78 10.96
CA ARG A 47 5.93 -16.19 12.19
C ARG A 47 5.63 -17.69 12.27
N GLY A 48 5.97 -18.48 11.24
CA GLY A 48 5.63 -19.90 11.18
C GLY A 48 4.15 -20.18 10.87
N GLU A 49 3.42 -19.19 10.39
CA GLU A 49 2.00 -19.30 10.04
C GLU A 49 1.81 -19.77 8.59
N ILE A 50 0.62 -20.34 8.30
CA ILE A 50 0.26 -20.80 6.96
C ILE A 50 0.10 -19.59 6.02
N ARG A 51 0.76 -19.66 4.86
CA ARG A 51 0.64 -18.63 3.82
C ARG A 51 -0.71 -18.73 3.10
N ARG A 52 -1.23 -17.59 2.67
CA ARG A 52 -2.38 -17.55 1.76
C ARG A 52 -1.98 -18.08 0.38
N SER A 53 -2.85 -18.86 -0.23
CA SER A 53 -2.69 -19.46 -1.56
C SER A 53 -4.00 -19.40 -2.35
N GLY A 54 -3.93 -19.66 -3.66
CA GLY A 54 -5.09 -19.61 -4.56
C GLY A 54 -5.40 -18.18 -5.00
N GLU A 55 -6.62 -17.97 -5.49
CA GLU A 55 -7.08 -16.69 -6.05
C GLU A 55 -7.13 -15.55 -5.01
N LEU A 56 -7.08 -14.31 -5.50
CA LEU A 56 -7.31 -13.13 -4.66
C LEU A 56 -8.73 -13.15 -4.12
N THR A 57 -8.88 -12.87 -2.83
CA THR A 57 -10.19 -12.69 -2.23
C THR A 57 -10.75 -11.31 -2.57
N GLY A 58 -12.08 -11.16 -2.52
CA GLY A 58 -12.71 -9.84 -2.66
C GLY A 58 -12.22 -8.83 -1.63
N GLY A 59 -11.89 -9.29 -0.41
CA GLY A 59 -11.32 -8.45 0.65
C GLY A 59 -9.97 -7.85 0.27
N GLU A 60 -9.07 -8.63 -0.31
CA GLU A 60 -7.75 -8.12 -0.75
C GLU A 60 -7.87 -7.16 -1.93
N ILE A 61 -8.85 -7.36 -2.80
CA ILE A 61 -9.13 -6.43 -3.90
C ILE A 61 -9.67 -5.10 -3.35
N ILE A 62 -10.54 -5.13 -2.35
CA ILE A 62 -11.06 -3.91 -1.70
C ILE A 62 -9.94 -3.19 -0.94
N GLU A 63 -9.13 -3.92 -0.19
CA GLU A 63 -7.99 -3.36 0.55
C GLU A 63 -7.01 -2.64 -0.39
N ALA A 64 -6.65 -3.26 -1.51
CA ALA A 64 -5.80 -2.65 -2.52
C ALA A 64 -6.40 -1.36 -3.11
N GLN A 65 -7.70 -1.33 -3.39
CA GLN A 65 -8.37 -0.12 -3.88
C GLN A 65 -8.31 1.02 -2.87
N VAL A 66 -8.58 0.73 -1.60
CA VAL A 66 -8.55 1.74 -0.53
C VAL A 66 -7.16 2.36 -0.41
N ILE A 67 -6.09 1.55 -0.48
CA ILE A 67 -4.72 2.05 -0.43
C ILE A 67 -4.42 2.94 -1.64
N LEU A 68 -4.81 2.52 -2.85
CA LEU A 68 -4.62 3.31 -4.07
C LEU A 68 -5.37 4.65 -4.00
N TRP A 69 -6.61 4.66 -3.48
CA TRP A 69 -7.37 5.90 -3.31
C TRP A 69 -6.73 6.83 -2.28
N LYS A 70 -6.28 6.31 -1.13
CA LYS A 70 -5.57 7.11 -0.13
C LYS A 70 -4.29 7.73 -0.69
N SER A 71 -3.55 6.97 -1.48
CA SER A 71 -2.35 7.47 -2.18
C SER A 71 -2.71 8.59 -3.15
N ALA A 72 -3.72 8.39 -3.99
CA ALA A 72 -4.19 9.42 -4.92
C ALA A 72 -4.66 10.70 -4.18
N GLN A 73 -5.41 10.55 -3.09
CA GLN A 73 -5.86 11.66 -2.24
C GLN A 73 -4.68 12.43 -1.65
N ASN A 74 -3.69 11.74 -1.08
CA ASN A 74 -2.48 12.36 -0.53
C ASN A 74 -1.67 13.11 -1.60
N ASN A 75 -1.59 12.56 -2.82
CA ASN A 75 -0.83 13.16 -3.90
C ASN A 75 -1.54 14.36 -4.55
N SER A 76 -2.87 14.31 -4.67
CA SER A 76 -3.65 15.37 -5.32
C SER A 76 -4.06 16.49 -4.35
N PHE A 77 -4.25 16.19 -3.07
CA PHE A 77 -4.77 17.13 -2.06
C PHE A 77 -3.96 17.09 -0.76
N PRO A 78 -2.63 17.32 -0.80
CA PRO A 78 -1.77 17.14 0.38
C PRO A 78 -2.16 18.05 1.56
N GLU A 79 -2.59 19.29 1.30
CA GLU A 79 -3.00 20.21 2.36
C GLU A 79 -4.34 19.84 2.99
N ASP A 80 -5.32 19.41 2.18
CA ASP A 80 -6.60 18.93 2.71
C ASP A 80 -6.40 17.65 3.53
N MET A 81 -5.56 16.73 3.06
CA MET A 81 -5.22 15.53 3.82
C MET A 81 -4.52 15.87 5.15
N LYS A 82 -3.66 16.90 5.18
CA LYS A 82 -3.03 17.40 6.40
C LYS A 82 -4.06 18.00 7.37
N LEU A 83 -5.02 18.76 6.87
CA LEU A 83 -6.11 19.33 7.67
C LEU A 83 -7.02 18.24 8.24
N LEU A 84 -7.41 17.28 7.41
CA LEU A 84 -8.25 16.15 7.81
C LEU A 84 -7.57 15.30 8.89
N ASN A 85 -6.26 15.04 8.77
CA ASN A 85 -5.49 14.35 9.80
C ASN A 85 -5.43 15.11 11.14
N GLN A 86 -5.70 16.41 11.13
CA GLN A 86 -5.81 17.26 12.32
C GLN A 86 -7.26 17.46 12.80
N ASN A 87 -8.24 16.73 12.22
CA ASN A 87 -9.67 16.91 12.45
C ASN A 87 -10.16 18.35 12.15
N LYS A 88 -9.52 19.02 11.18
CA LYS A 88 -9.92 20.34 10.70
C LYS A 88 -10.72 20.21 9.40
N PRO A 89 -11.61 21.18 9.10
CA PRO A 89 -12.32 21.19 7.82
C PRO A 89 -11.31 21.33 6.66
N VAL A 90 -11.65 20.72 5.51
CA VAL A 90 -10.90 20.90 4.26
C VAL A 90 -10.96 22.35 3.79
N SER A 91 -9.97 22.78 3.02
CA SER A 91 -10.01 24.11 2.43
C SER A 91 -11.17 24.16 1.43
N ASN A 92 -12.10 25.10 1.60
CA ASN A 92 -13.11 25.36 0.56
C ASN A 92 -12.36 25.91 -0.66
N GLN A 93 -12.13 25.06 -1.67
CA GLN A 93 -11.61 25.45 -2.98
C GLN A 93 -12.71 26.04 -3.86
#